data_AF-A0A1V6E191-F1
#
_entry.id   AF-A0A1V6E191-F1
#
_cell.length_a   1.000
_cell.length_b   1.000
_cell.length_c   1.000
_cell.angle_alpha   90.00
_cell.angle_beta   90.00
_cell.angle_gamma   90.00
#
_symmetry.space_group_name_H-M   'P 1'
#
loop_
_entity.id
_entity.type
_entity.pdbx_description
1 polymer ?
#
loop_
_entity_poly.entity_id
_entity_poly.type
_entity_poly.pdbx_seq_one_letter_code
_entity_poly.pdbx_strand_id
1 'polypeptide(L)'
;MDFCLAMGSKSTYLLDMCQSKGMILFGYEAMNKKKLFYIAIYAIGMAYLEATIVVYLRGLYGIADLMTSVPAFDPQVSIIELGRELATLIMLLAVGLASGKRLQSQIGFALYAFGLWDIWYYIWLVVFIGFPHSLFDWDLLFLIPLPWWGPVIAPVMISVLMIIGGARLALLEERGFLVRPKWPDWAMLATGACTMLYAFMSNAIASLPSSVESLNDLRPSSFLWSIFLVGYGIATYAIWRILYKSLDEPAMHRSGRN
;
A
#
# COMPACT_ATOMS: atom_id res chain seq x y z
N MET A 1 -1.49 30.65 -43.65
CA MET A 1 -0.82 31.84 -44.19
C MET A 1 -1.36 32.98 -43.34
N ASP A 2 -0.71 33.51 -42.29
CA ASP A 2 0.69 33.92 -42.17
C ASP A 2 1.13 34.08 -40.70
N PHE A 3 1.65 33.01 -40.10
CA PHE A 3 2.50 33.11 -38.89
C PHE A 3 3.62 32.04 -38.85
N CYS A 4 3.68 31.16 -39.86
CA CYS A 4 4.58 30.01 -39.91
C CYS A 4 5.82 30.21 -40.78
N LEU A 5 5.96 31.34 -41.49
CA LEU A 5 7.00 31.50 -42.53
C LEU A 5 8.26 32.26 -42.09
N ALA A 6 8.41 32.62 -40.81
CA ALA A 6 9.57 33.40 -40.33
C ALA A 6 10.58 32.62 -39.46
N MET A 7 10.52 31.28 -39.36
CA MET A 7 11.44 30.49 -38.51
C MET A 7 12.04 29.23 -39.19
N GLY A 8 12.47 29.37 -40.45
CA GLY A 8 12.93 28.28 -41.34
C GLY A 8 14.25 27.56 -41.00
N SER A 9 14.69 27.52 -39.74
CA SER A 9 15.88 26.75 -39.33
C SER A 9 15.78 26.17 -37.91
N LYS A 10 15.03 26.82 -37.00
CA LYS A 10 14.80 26.32 -35.63
C LYS A 10 13.63 25.32 -35.51
N SER A 11 12.77 25.23 -36.52
CA SER A 11 11.54 24.41 -36.49
C SER A 11 11.82 22.91 -36.49
N THR A 12 12.77 22.43 -37.30
CA THR A 12 13.10 21.00 -37.42
C THR A 12 13.71 20.44 -36.14
N TYR A 13 14.61 21.18 -35.49
CA TYR A 13 15.19 20.80 -34.20
C TYR A 13 14.15 20.76 -33.06
N LEU A 14 13.21 21.69 -33.04
CA LEU A 14 12.13 21.71 -32.04
C LEU A 14 11.15 20.56 -32.26
N LEU A 15 10.81 20.25 -33.51
CA LEU A 15 9.97 19.11 -33.88
C LEU A 15 10.66 17.77 -33.56
N ASP A 16 11.93 17.60 -33.91
CA ASP A 16 12.73 16.41 -33.58
C ASP A 16 12.92 16.25 -32.07
N MET A 17 13.13 17.35 -31.34
CA MET A 17 13.21 17.31 -29.87
C MET A 17 11.86 16.97 -29.23
N CYS A 18 10.75 17.46 -29.79
CA CYS A 18 9.41 17.13 -29.30
C CYS A 18 9.02 15.68 -29.62
N GLN A 19 9.38 15.18 -30.81
CA GLN A 19 9.15 13.81 -31.25
C GLN A 19 10.05 12.81 -30.51
N SER A 20 11.31 13.17 -30.25
CA SER A 20 12.24 12.41 -29.40
C SER A 20 11.75 12.36 -27.94
N LYS A 21 11.35 13.51 -27.36
CA LYS A 21 10.73 13.54 -26.03
C LYS A 21 9.44 12.72 -25.97
N GLY A 22 8.58 12.81 -26.99
CA GLY A 22 7.35 12.04 -27.09
C GLY A 22 7.60 10.53 -27.16
N MET A 23 8.58 10.11 -27.95
CA MET A 23 8.97 8.70 -28.09
C MET A 23 9.62 8.15 -26.81
N ILE A 24 10.44 8.96 -26.13
CA ILE A 24 11.04 8.62 -24.83
C ILE A 24 9.95 8.50 -23.77
N LEU A 25 9.05 9.48 -23.64
CA LEU A 25 7.93 9.46 -22.70
C LEU A 25 7.02 8.25 -22.94
N PHE A 26 6.70 7.94 -24.19
CA PHE A 26 5.92 6.75 -24.54
C PHE A 26 6.63 5.44 -24.14
N GLY A 27 7.95 5.34 -24.37
CA GLY A 27 8.77 4.21 -23.94
C GLY A 27 8.79 4.02 -22.42
N TYR A 28 8.89 5.12 -21.65
CA TYR A 28 8.78 5.10 -20.18
C TYR A 28 7.39 4.64 -19.72
N GLU A 29 6.31 5.18 -20.29
CA GLU A 29 4.95 4.77 -19.91
C GLU A 29 4.66 3.29 -20.21
N ALA A 30 5.15 2.76 -21.33
CA ALA A 30 4.98 1.35 -21.69
C ALA A 30 5.79 0.40 -20.78
N MET A 31 7.01 0.79 -20.39
CA MET A 31 7.86 0.02 -19.48
C MET A 31 7.25 -0.09 -18.08
N ASN A 32 6.62 0.98 -17.58
CA ASN A 32 6.04 0.98 -16.23
C ASN A 32 4.73 0.19 -16.14
N LYS A 33 3.90 0.23 -17.19
CA LYS A 33 2.71 -0.64 -17.28
C LYS A 33 3.10 -2.12 -17.19
N LYS A 34 4.22 -2.51 -17.81
CA LYS A 34 4.77 -3.86 -17.69
C LYS A 34 5.24 -4.16 -16.27
N LYS A 35 5.97 -3.24 -15.62
CA LYS A 35 6.41 -3.42 -14.22
C LYS A 35 5.24 -3.55 -13.25
N LEU A 36 4.29 -2.61 -13.30
CA LEU A 36 3.08 -2.65 -12.48
C LEU A 36 2.31 -3.96 -12.72
N PHE A 37 2.21 -4.41 -13.98
CA PHE A 37 1.59 -5.68 -14.31
C PHE A 37 2.31 -6.88 -13.66
N TYR A 38 3.64 -6.98 -13.76
CA TYR A 38 4.39 -8.08 -13.13
C TYR A 38 4.34 -8.03 -11.60
N ILE A 39 4.41 -6.83 -11.01
CA ILE A 39 4.26 -6.64 -9.56
C ILE A 39 2.86 -7.04 -9.12
N ALA A 40 1.83 -6.74 -9.92
CA ALA A 40 0.46 -7.17 -9.65
C ALA A 40 0.34 -8.70 -9.68
N ILE A 41 0.89 -9.36 -10.70
CA ILE A 41 0.92 -10.83 -10.77
C ILE A 41 1.61 -11.41 -9.53
N TYR A 42 2.76 -10.85 -9.15
CA TYR A 42 3.48 -11.27 -7.94
C TYR A 42 2.63 -11.09 -6.68
N ALA A 43 2.05 -9.90 -6.46
CA ALA A 43 1.26 -9.60 -5.27
C ALA A 43 0.02 -10.50 -5.16
N ILE A 44 -0.68 -10.74 -6.28
CA ILE A 44 -1.86 -11.62 -6.35
C ILE A 44 -1.48 -13.07 -6.02
N GLY A 45 -0.38 -13.56 -6.60
CA GLY A 45 0.10 -14.92 -6.33
C GLY A 45 0.62 -15.09 -4.90
N MET A 46 1.27 -14.07 -4.35
CA MET A 46 1.72 -14.06 -2.95
C MET A 46 0.51 -14.04 -2.00
N ALA A 47 -0.53 -13.25 -2.30
CA ALA A 47 -1.76 -13.23 -1.53
C ALA A 47 -2.48 -14.58 -1.50
N TYR A 48 -2.44 -15.33 -2.60
CA TYR A 48 -2.96 -16.70 -2.66
C TYR A 48 -2.24 -17.61 -1.65
N LEU A 49 -0.91 -17.54 -1.59
CA LEU A 49 -0.11 -18.35 -0.67
C LEU A 49 -0.45 -18.03 0.78
N GLU A 50 -0.53 -16.74 1.12
CA GLU A 50 -0.90 -16.30 2.47
C GLU A 50 -2.31 -16.75 2.86
N ALA A 51 -3.30 -16.53 1.98
CA ALA A 51 -4.67 -16.98 2.22
C ALA A 51 -4.74 -18.50 2.40
N THR A 52 -3.96 -19.27 1.64
CA THR A 52 -3.91 -20.74 1.76
C THR A 52 -3.37 -21.16 3.13
N ILE A 53 -2.29 -20.54 3.61
CA ILE A 53 -1.71 -20.84 4.92
C ILE A 53 -2.72 -20.53 6.03
N VAL A 54 -3.39 -19.38 5.96
CA VAL A 54 -4.43 -18.99 6.93
C VAL A 54 -5.59 -19.99 6.93
N VAL A 55 -6.06 -20.42 5.75
CA VAL A 55 -7.12 -21.44 5.65
C VAL A 55 -6.68 -22.78 6.24
N TYR A 56 -5.44 -23.22 5.98
CA TYR A 56 -4.91 -24.46 6.56
C TYR A 56 -4.81 -24.37 8.08
N LEU A 57 -4.32 -23.26 8.63
CA LEU A 57 -4.26 -23.05 10.07
C LEU A 57 -5.66 -23.06 10.69
N ARG A 58 -6.61 -22.33 10.09
CA ARG A 58 -8.01 -22.35 10.55
C ARG A 58 -8.59 -23.76 10.55
N GLY A 59 -8.36 -24.53 9.48
CA GLY A 59 -8.80 -25.93 9.38
C GLY A 59 -8.16 -26.84 10.44
N LEU A 60 -6.85 -26.73 10.66
CA LEU A 60 -6.10 -27.56 11.62
C LEU A 60 -6.50 -27.30 13.07
N TYR A 61 -6.82 -26.05 13.41
CA TYR A 61 -7.25 -25.65 14.76
C TYR A 61 -8.77 -25.69 14.95
N GLY A 62 -9.54 -26.15 13.96
CA GLY A 62 -11.00 -26.21 14.02
C GLY A 62 -11.66 -24.84 14.11
N ILE A 63 -11.00 -23.78 13.65
CA ILE A 63 -11.51 -22.41 13.66
C ILE A 63 -12.46 -22.26 12.48
N ALA A 64 -13.75 -22.54 12.70
CA ALA A 64 -14.78 -22.34 11.69
C ALA A 64 -15.13 -20.85 11.53
N ASP A 65 -15.12 -20.10 12.62
CA ASP A 65 -15.36 -18.67 12.64
C ASP A 65 -14.47 -18.04 13.73
N LEU A 66 -13.64 -17.08 13.33
CA LEU A 66 -12.78 -16.29 14.25
C LEU A 66 -13.61 -15.62 15.36
N MET A 67 -14.90 -15.42 15.13
CA MET A 67 -15.82 -14.82 16.10
C MET A 67 -16.34 -15.81 17.15
N THR A 68 -16.16 -17.12 16.97
CA THR A 68 -16.73 -18.18 17.83
C THR A 68 -15.71 -19.11 18.48
N SER A 69 -14.52 -19.25 17.89
CA SER A 69 -13.47 -20.12 18.42
C SER A 69 -12.12 -19.41 18.30
N VAL A 70 -11.62 -18.87 19.42
CA VAL A 70 -10.24 -18.40 19.44
C VAL A 70 -9.32 -19.62 19.57
N PRO A 71 -8.33 -19.77 18.69
CA PRO A 71 -7.37 -20.86 18.80
C PRO A 71 -6.64 -20.78 20.14
N ALA A 72 -6.65 -21.87 20.89
CA ALA A 72 -5.58 -22.17 21.83
C ALA A 72 -4.33 -22.46 21.00
N PHE A 73 -3.66 -21.40 20.53
CA PHE A 73 -2.44 -21.57 19.77
C PHE A 73 -1.37 -22.17 20.69
N ASP A 74 -0.72 -23.22 20.20
CA ASP A 74 0.59 -23.61 20.70
C ASP A 74 1.51 -22.38 20.63
N PRO A 75 2.18 -21.98 21.74
CA PRO A 75 3.11 -20.86 21.75
C PRO A 75 4.12 -20.88 20.60
N GLN A 76 4.53 -22.07 20.15
CA GLN A 76 5.42 -22.21 19.00
C GLN A 76 4.78 -21.75 17.69
N VAL A 77 3.49 -22.05 17.46
CA VAL A 77 2.77 -21.65 16.25
C VAL A 77 2.50 -20.15 16.21
N SER A 78 2.20 -19.53 17.35
CA SER A 78 2.07 -18.06 17.44
C SER A 78 3.34 -17.32 17.00
N ILE A 79 4.52 -17.83 17.37
CA ILE A 79 5.81 -17.23 16.95
C ILE A 79 6.03 -17.40 15.44
N ILE A 80 5.66 -18.56 14.88
CA ILE A 80 5.74 -18.82 13.44
C ILE A 80 4.82 -17.86 12.68
N GLU A 81 3.60 -17.62 13.17
CA GLU A 81 2.66 -16.67 12.55
C GLU A 81 3.20 -15.24 12.57
N LEU A 82 3.78 -14.81 13.69
CA LEU A 82 4.46 -13.52 13.77
C LEU A 82 5.62 -13.43 12.75
N GLY A 83 6.39 -14.50 12.62
CA GLY A 83 7.48 -14.60 11.65
C GLY A 83 6.98 -14.54 10.19
N ARG A 84 5.86 -15.20 9.88
CA ARG A 84 5.22 -15.22 8.56
C ARG A 84 4.72 -13.82 8.17
N GLU A 85 4.04 -13.12 9.07
CA GLU A 85 3.60 -11.74 8.82
C GLU A 85 4.79 -10.81 8.60
N LEU A 86 5.84 -10.91 9.42
CA LEU A 86 7.05 -10.12 9.22
C LEU A 86 7.70 -10.43 7.86
N ALA A 87 7.77 -11.70 7.48
CA ALA A 87 8.31 -12.12 6.20
C ALA A 87 7.49 -11.55 5.03
N THR A 88 6.17 -11.54 5.13
CA THR A 88 5.25 -10.92 4.15
C THR A 88 5.59 -9.45 3.94
N LEU A 89 5.75 -8.69 5.03
CA LEU A 89 6.12 -7.27 4.97
C LEU A 89 7.48 -7.05 4.30
N ILE A 90 8.47 -7.87 4.66
CA ILE A 90 9.82 -7.82 4.08
C ILE A 90 9.78 -8.12 2.58
N MET A 91 9.02 -9.15 2.16
CA MET A 91 8.88 -9.54 0.76
C MET A 91 8.23 -8.45 -0.08
N LEU A 92 7.18 -7.80 0.42
CA LEU A 92 6.51 -6.67 -0.25
C LEU A 92 7.42 -5.44 -0.38
N LEU A 93 8.19 -5.15 0.66
CA LEU A 93 9.20 -4.09 0.60
C LEU A 93 10.30 -4.43 -0.41
N ALA A 94 10.82 -5.66 -0.37
CA ALA A 94 11.91 -6.12 -1.23
C ALA A 94 11.53 -6.04 -2.72
N VAL A 95 10.33 -6.47 -3.12
CA VAL A 95 9.90 -6.37 -4.52
C VAL A 95 9.78 -4.91 -4.98
N GLY A 96 9.34 -4.01 -4.10
CA GLY A 96 9.30 -2.58 -4.37
C GLY A 96 10.69 -1.99 -4.56
N LEU A 97 11.60 -2.26 -3.61
CA LEU A 97 13.00 -1.83 -3.65
C LEU A 97 13.72 -2.34 -4.92
N ALA A 98 13.47 -3.59 -5.33
CA ALA A 98 14.06 -4.19 -6.52
C ALA A 98 13.51 -3.63 -7.84
N SER A 99 12.27 -3.10 -7.83
CA SER A 99 11.59 -2.64 -9.05
C SER A 99 11.83 -1.16 -9.39
N GLY A 100 12.13 -0.34 -8.39
CA GLY A 100 12.32 1.10 -8.50
C GLY A 100 13.75 1.51 -8.88
N LYS A 101 13.90 2.69 -9.47
CA LYS A 101 15.22 3.30 -9.80
C LYS A 101 15.74 4.20 -8.69
N ARG A 102 14.83 4.80 -7.91
CA ARG A 102 15.12 5.63 -6.74
C ARG A 102 14.12 5.32 -5.64
N LEU A 103 14.41 5.82 -4.44
CA LEU A 103 13.59 5.58 -3.25
C LEU A 103 12.11 5.93 -3.47
N GLN A 104 11.79 6.96 -4.29
CA GLN A 104 10.42 7.33 -4.62
C GLN A 104 9.66 6.20 -5.33
N SER A 105 10.17 5.71 -6.46
CA SER A 105 9.56 4.59 -7.20
C SER A 105 9.64 3.28 -6.44
N GLN A 106 10.71 3.07 -5.66
CA GLN A 106 10.84 1.89 -4.81
C GLN A 106 9.74 1.81 -3.75
N ILE A 107 9.49 2.92 -3.02
CA ILE A 107 8.38 3.03 -2.07
C ILE A 107 7.05 2.93 -2.81
N GLY A 108 6.91 3.58 -3.97
CA GLY A 108 5.69 3.54 -4.76
C GLY A 108 5.29 2.12 -5.17
N PHE A 109 6.24 1.32 -5.65
CA PHE A 109 6.01 -0.08 -6.00
C PHE A 109 5.75 -0.96 -4.77
N ALA A 110 6.42 -0.72 -3.64
CA ALA A 110 6.14 -1.45 -2.40
C ALA A 110 4.71 -1.20 -1.92
N LEU A 111 4.25 0.06 -1.90
CA LEU A 111 2.88 0.42 -1.51
C LEU A 111 1.84 -0.16 -2.48
N TYR A 112 2.13 -0.13 -3.79
CA TYR A 112 1.27 -0.72 -4.80
C TYR A 112 1.13 -2.25 -4.62
N ALA A 113 2.25 -2.94 -4.40
CA ALA A 113 2.27 -4.38 -4.14
C ALA A 113 1.50 -4.72 -2.86
N PHE A 114 1.72 -3.96 -1.78
CA PHE A 114 1.05 -4.18 -0.50
C PHE A 114 -0.46 -4.06 -0.61
N GLY A 115 -0.97 -2.96 -1.19
CA GLY A 115 -2.42 -2.77 -1.28
C GLY A 115 -3.09 -3.79 -2.20
N LEU A 116 -2.40 -4.24 -3.25
CA LEU A 116 -2.90 -5.35 -4.07
C LEU A 116 -2.93 -6.67 -3.29
N TRP A 117 -1.83 -7.01 -2.61
CA TRP A 117 -1.74 -8.22 -1.80
C TRP A 117 -2.89 -8.29 -0.79
N ASP A 118 -3.13 -7.21 -0.06
CA ASP A 118 -4.16 -7.13 0.99
C ASP A 118 -5.58 -7.35 0.45
N ILE A 119 -5.94 -6.67 -0.65
CA ILE A 119 -7.27 -6.86 -1.28
C ILE A 119 -7.42 -8.28 -1.82
N TRP A 120 -6.39 -8.80 -2.50
CA TRP A 120 -6.46 -10.12 -3.09
C TRP A 120 -6.43 -11.24 -2.05
N TYR A 121 -5.82 -11.02 -0.88
CA TYR A 121 -5.90 -11.93 0.25
C TYR A 121 -7.36 -12.19 0.64
N TYR A 122 -8.17 -11.13 0.78
CA TYR A 122 -9.60 -11.27 1.05
C TYR A 122 -10.38 -11.92 -0.09
N ILE A 123 -10.05 -11.59 -1.35
CA ILE A 123 -10.69 -12.24 -2.51
C ILE A 123 -10.42 -13.76 -2.48
N TRP A 124 -9.20 -14.18 -2.18
CA TRP A 124 -8.85 -15.60 -2.07
C TRP A 124 -9.56 -16.27 -0.90
N LEU A 125 -9.67 -15.61 0.26
CA LEU A 125 -10.46 -16.13 1.38
C LEU A 125 -11.93 -16.34 1.01
N VAL A 126 -12.54 -15.42 0.23
CA VAL A 126 -13.91 -15.59 -0.25
C VAL A 126 -14.01 -16.82 -1.16
N VAL A 127 -13.02 -17.03 -2.03
CA VAL A 127 -12.98 -18.20 -2.92
C VAL A 127 -12.82 -19.51 -2.14
N PHE A 128 -11.97 -19.52 -1.10
CA PHE A 128 -11.64 -20.75 -0.38
C PHE A 128 -12.69 -21.15 0.65
N ILE A 129 -13.19 -20.19 1.43
CA ILE A 129 -14.02 -20.44 2.61
C ILE A 129 -15.27 -19.55 2.69
N GLY A 130 -15.51 -18.68 1.70
CA GLY A 130 -16.67 -17.79 1.67
C GLY A 130 -16.59 -16.61 2.65
N PHE A 131 -15.43 -16.37 3.26
CA PHE A 131 -15.17 -15.27 4.20
C PHE A 131 -14.39 -14.13 3.51
N PRO A 132 -14.72 -12.85 3.75
CA PRO A 132 -15.85 -12.39 4.55
C PRO A 132 -17.19 -12.49 3.80
N HIS A 133 -18.29 -12.64 4.54
CA HIS A 133 -19.65 -12.58 4.00
C HIS A 133 -20.09 -11.14 3.72
N SER A 134 -19.53 -10.18 4.46
CA SER A 134 -19.74 -8.74 4.31
C SER A 134 -18.44 -7.98 4.55
N LEU A 135 -18.28 -6.83 3.89
CA LEU A 135 -17.12 -5.96 4.13
C LEU A 135 -17.06 -5.40 5.58
N PHE A 136 -18.13 -5.58 6.36
CA PHE A 136 -18.18 -5.21 7.78
C PHE A 136 -17.87 -6.36 8.74
N ASP A 137 -17.60 -7.56 8.22
CA ASP A 137 -17.16 -8.67 9.06
C ASP A 137 -15.81 -8.35 9.67
N TRP A 138 -15.62 -8.81 10.90
CA TRP A 138 -14.41 -8.58 11.66
C TRP A 138 -13.34 -9.60 11.27
N ASP A 139 -12.11 -9.14 11.22
CA ASP A 139 -10.94 -9.97 11.00
C ASP A 139 -9.79 -9.50 11.89
N LEU A 140 -8.81 -10.39 12.07
CA LEU A 140 -7.55 -10.10 12.71
C LEU A 140 -6.52 -9.84 11.61
N LEU A 141 -6.21 -8.57 11.39
CA LEU A 141 -5.52 -8.08 10.18
C LEU A 141 -4.02 -8.36 10.20
N PHE A 142 -3.40 -8.11 11.36
CA PHE A 142 -1.98 -8.29 11.63
C PHE A 142 -1.80 -8.49 13.15
N LEU A 143 -0.74 -9.18 13.54
CA LEU A 143 -0.28 -9.38 14.92
C LEU A 143 0.85 -8.40 15.30
N ILE A 144 1.54 -7.81 14.33
CA ILE A 144 2.68 -6.90 14.56
C ILE A 144 2.23 -5.42 14.55
N PRO A 145 2.63 -4.58 15.52
CA PRO A 145 3.34 -4.90 16.76
C PRO A 145 2.41 -5.40 17.88
N LEU A 146 1.10 -5.20 17.72
CA LEU A 146 0.02 -5.75 18.53
C LEU A 146 -1.09 -6.23 17.58
N PRO A 147 -2.05 -7.05 18.04
CA PRO A 147 -3.20 -7.48 17.25
C PRO A 147 -4.03 -6.31 16.70
N TRP A 148 -4.31 -6.33 15.40
CA TRP A 148 -5.12 -5.33 14.69
C TRP A 148 -6.50 -5.91 14.42
N TRP A 149 -7.46 -5.59 15.30
CA TRP A 149 -8.83 -6.00 15.12
C TRP A 149 -9.63 -4.93 14.40
N GLY A 150 -10.33 -5.31 13.34
CA GLY A 150 -11.20 -4.38 12.62
C GLY A 150 -12.08 -5.03 11.56
N PRO A 151 -13.05 -4.28 11.03
CA PRO A 151 -13.88 -4.70 9.91
C PRO A 151 -13.07 -4.67 8.60
N VAL A 152 -13.27 -5.65 7.71
CA VAL A 152 -12.50 -5.82 6.45
C VAL A 152 -12.49 -4.57 5.57
N ILE A 153 -13.53 -3.73 5.58
CA ILE A 153 -13.56 -2.48 4.80
C ILE A 153 -12.47 -1.49 5.22
N ALA A 154 -12.03 -1.50 6.48
CA ALA A 154 -11.01 -0.58 6.98
C ALA A 154 -9.63 -0.80 6.32
N PRO A 155 -9.02 -2.01 6.33
CA PRO A 155 -7.78 -2.26 5.58
C PRO A 155 -7.98 -2.11 4.07
N VAL A 156 -9.13 -2.51 3.51
CA VAL A 156 -9.41 -2.32 2.08
C VAL A 156 -9.36 -0.84 1.67
N MET A 157 -9.89 0.07 2.49
CA MET A 157 -9.79 1.51 2.25
C MET A 157 -8.33 1.98 2.22
N ILE A 158 -7.51 1.54 3.19
CA ILE A 158 -6.07 1.86 3.24
C ILE A 158 -5.38 1.31 1.99
N SER A 159 -5.69 0.07 1.60
CA SER A 159 -5.12 -0.61 0.44
C SER A 159 -5.45 0.10 -0.88
N VAL A 160 -6.67 0.61 -1.06
CA VAL A 160 -7.01 1.45 -2.22
C VAL A 160 -6.15 2.72 -2.25
N LEU A 161 -5.97 3.38 -1.11
CA LEU A 161 -5.13 4.57 -1.01
C LEU A 161 -3.66 4.27 -1.33
N MET A 162 -3.13 3.14 -0.86
CA MET A 162 -1.78 2.66 -1.15
C MET A 162 -1.59 2.28 -2.62
N ILE A 163 -2.57 1.62 -3.25
CA ILE A 163 -2.53 1.29 -4.69
C ILE A 163 -2.46 2.57 -5.52
N ILE A 164 -3.39 3.50 -5.30
CA ILE A 164 -3.47 4.74 -6.09
C ILE A 164 -2.24 5.61 -5.84
N GLY A 165 -1.90 5.83 -4.57
CA GLY A 165 -0.77 6.64 -4.16
C GLY A 165 0.56 6.07 -4.63
N GLY A 166 0.78 4.78 -4.39
CA GLY A 166 1.99 4.05 -4.76
C GLY A 166 2.21 3.99 -6.28
N ALA A 167 1.18 3.63 -7.05
CA ALA A 167 1.26 3.62 -8.51
C ALA A 167 1.57 5.02 -9.05
N ARG A 168 0.90 6.07 -8.56
CA ARG A 168 1.20 7.45 -8.99
C ARG A 168 2.60 7.88 -8.60
N LEU A 169 3.07 7.56 -7.40
CA LEU A 169 4.40 7.90 -6.92
C LEU A 169 5.49 7.32 -7.83
N ALA A 170 5.33 6.05 -8.23
CA ALA A 170 6.23 5.37 -9.15
C ALA A 170 6.16 5.94 -10.59
N LEU A 171 4.96 6.25 -11.08
CA LEU A 171 4.77 6.82 -12.43
C LEU A 171 5.32 8.26 -12.55
N LEU A 172 5.25 9.06 -11.49
CA LEU A 172 5.78 10.44 -11.49
C LEU A 172 7.30 10.47 -11.67
N GLU A 173 8.03 9.57 -11.00
CA GLU A 173 9.50 9.53 -11.10
C GLU A 173 9.95 9.28 -12.54
N GLU A 174 9.28 8.37 -13.23
CA GLU A 174 9.63 8.04 -14.62
C GLU A 174 9.28 9.15 -15.61
N ARG A 175 8.25 9.95 -15.32
CA ARG A 175 7.95 11.18 -16.05
C ARG A 175 8.95 12.31 -15.76
N GLY A 176 9.95 12.05 -14.92
CA GLY A 176 10.99 13.01 -14.54
C GLY A 176 10.62 13.89 -13.35
N PHE A 177 9.45 13.67 -12.73
CA PHE A 177 8.99 14.44 -11.58
C PHE A 177 9.44 13.77 -10.28
N LEU A 178 10.27 14.48 -9.52
CA LEU A 178 10.69 14.05 -8.19
C LEU A 178 9.80 14.70 -7.14
N VAL A 179 9.13 13.86 -6.37
CA VAL A 179 8.31 14.26 -5.25
C VAL A 179 9.23 14.61 -4.07
N ARG A 180 9.04 15.79 -3.49
CA ARG A 180 9.80 16.26 -2.32
C ARG A 180 8.84 16.64 -1.20
N PRO A 181 8.36 15.67 -0.40
CA PRO A 181 7.47 15.95 0.72
C PRO A 181 8.20 16.83 1.73
N LYS A 182 7.53 17.91 2.17
CA LYS A 182 8.04 18.80 3.21
C LYS A 182 7.71 18.21 4.58
N TRP A 183 8.31 18.74 5.65
CA TRP A 183 8.03 18.30 7.01
C TRP A 183 6.52 18.24 7.36
N PRO A 184 5.66 19.21 6.96
CA PRO A 184 4.23 19.11 7.22
C PRO A 184 3.57 17.92 6.53
N ASP A 185 4.04 17.51 5.35
CA ASP A 185 3.52 16.35 4.64
C ASP A 185 3.84 15.06 5.40
N TRP A 186 5.08 14.94 5.89
CA TRP A 186 5.50 13.83 6.74
C TRP A 186 4.74 13.79 8.06
N ALA A 187 4.55 14.93 8.72
CA ALA A 187 3.80 15.02 9.96
C ALA A 187 2.33 14.60 9.76
N MET A 188 1.70 15.00 8.66
CA MET A 188 0.33 14.60 8.34
C MET A 188 0.24 13.09 8.04
N LEU A 189 1.15 12.54 7.23
CA LEU A 189 1.18 11.11 6.95
C LEU A 189 1.37 10.30 8.24
N ALA A 190 2.32 10.70 9.09
CA ALA A 190 2.60 10.03 10.36
C ALA A 190 1.38 10.11 11.29
N THR A 191 0.78 11.29 11.46
CA THR A 191 -0.42 11.45 12.29
C THR A 191 -1.58 10.60 11.74
N GLY A 192 -1.87 10.67 10.44
CA GLY A 192 -2.94 9.88 9.82
C GLY A 192 -2.75 8.38 10.02
N ALA A 193 -1.53 7.89 9.77
CA ALA A 193 -1.17 6.48 9.99
C ALA A 193 -1.29 6.07 11.46
N CYS A 194 -0.70 6.82 12.39
CA CYS A 194 -0.77 6.53 13.82
C CYS A 194 -2.21 6.54 14.34
N THR A 195 -3.05 7.47 13.88
CA THR A 195 -4.47 7.54 14.27
C THR A 195 -5.26 6.33 13.76
N MET A 196 -5.02 5.89 12.52
CA MET A 196 -5.64 4.66 12.00
C MET A 196 -5.14 3.41 12.74
N LEU A 197 -3.83 3.29 12.99
CA LEU A 197 -3.25 2.20 13.76
C LEU A 197 -3.82 2.13 15.18
N TYR A 198 -3.97 3.28 15.84
CA TYR A 198 -4.60 3.34 17.14
C TYR A 198 -6.05 2.82 17.12
N ALA A 199 -6.81 3.10 16.06
CA ALA A 199 -8.19 2.59 15.94
C ALA A 199 -8.24 1.05 15.87
N PHE A 200 -7.23 0.40 15.28
CA PHE A 200 -7.11 -1.07 15.27
C PHE A 200 -6.58 -1.64 16.59
N MET A 201 -5.63 -0.97 17.22
CA MET A 201 -4.87 -1.47 18.37
C MET A 201 -5.45 -1.02 19.73
N SER A 202 -6.47 -0.16 19.77
CA SER A 202 -6.93 0.51 21.00
C SER A 202 -7.24 -0.45 22.14
N ASN A 203 -7.85 -1.60 21.82
CA ASN A 203 -8.22 -2.61 22.81
C ASN A 203 -7.00 -3.39 23.30
N ALA A 204 -6.09 -3.75 22.40
CA ALA A 204 -4.83 -4.37 22.78
C ALA A 204 -3.99 -3.44 23.69
N ILE A 205 -3.96 -2.13 23.39
CA ILE A 205 -3.27 -1.13 24.22
C ILE A 205 -3.91 -1.01 25.60
N ALA A 206 -5.24 -0.94 25.67
CA ALA A 206 -5.98 -0.76 26.92
C ALA A 206 -5.80 -1.92 27.91
N SER A 207 -5.45 -3.10 27.41
CA SER A 207 -5.28 -4.30 28.22
C SER A 207 -3.82 -4.61 28.57
N LEU A 208 -2.87 -3.73 28.24
CA LEU A 208 -1.49 -3.87 28.71
C LEU A 208 -1.36 -3.54 30.20
N PRO A 209 -0.53 -4.26 30.98
CA PRO A 209 0.29 -5.41 30.57
C PRO A 209 -0.51 -6.72 30.67
N SER A 210 -0.70 -7.40 29.55
CA SER A 210 -1.28 -8.75 29.48
C SER A 210 -0.45 -9.63 28.53
N SER A 211 -0.58 -10.95 28.67
CA SER A 211 0.08 -11.89 27.76
C SER A 211 -0.50 -11.75 26.35
N VAL A 212 0.31 -12.09 25.33
CA VAL A 212 -0.10 -12.05 23.92
C VAL A 212 -1.36 -12.88 23.66
N GLU A 213 -1.55 -13.97 24.41
CA GLU A 213 -2.75 -14.82 24.38
C GLU A 213 -4.01 -14.06 24.82
N SER A 214 -3.97 -13.39 25.98
CA SER A 214 -5.11 -12.59 26.46
C SER A 214 -5.38 -11.38 25.57
N LEU A 215 -4.38 -10.87 24.83
CA LEU A 215 -4.54 -9.76 23.89
C LEU A 215 -5.28 -10.17 22.61
N ASN A 216 -5.12 -11.43 22.18
CA ASN A 216 -5.82 -11.98 21.01
C ASN A 216 -7.32 -12.21 21.31
N ASP A 217 -7.67 -12.50 22.57
CA ASP A 217 -9.05 -12.71 23.03
C ASP A 217 -9.87 -11.42 23.21
N LEU A 218 -9.23 -10.23 23.14
CA LEU A 218 -9.89 -8.94 23.34
C LEU A 218 -10.65 -8.51 22.09
N ARG A 219 -11.81 -9.12 21.91
CA ARG A 219 -12.78 -8.72 20.89
C ARG A 219 -13.41 -7.37 21.28
N PRO A 220 -13.28 -6.32 20.45
CA PRO A 220 -14.02 -5.08 20.65
C PRO A 220 -15.49 -5.27 20.25
N SER A 221 -16.42 -4.70 21.01
CA SER A 221 -17.84 -4.67 20.63
C SER A 221 -18.11 -3.68 19.49
N SER A 222 -17.21 -2.72 19.26
CA SER A 222 -17.35 -1.68 18.23
C SER A 222 -15.99 -1.23 17.71
N PHE A 223 -15.95 -0.87 16.43
CA PHE A 223 -14.76 -0.28 15.79
C PHE A 223 -14.79 1.24 15.92
N LEU A 224 -13.63 1.85 16.18
CA LEU A 224 -13.50 3.30 16.38
C LEU A 224 -13.55 4.09 15.06
N TRP A 225 -14.68 4.00 14.36
CA TRP A 225 -14.89 4.57 13.02
C TRP A 225 -14.54 6.05 12.90
N SER A 226 -14.94 6.87 13.88
CA SER A 226 -14.66 8.31 13.85
C SER A 226 -13.16 8.60 13.85
N ILE A 227 -12.41 7.91 14.71
CA ILE A 227 -10.95 8.02 14.81
C ILE A 227 -10.31 7.53 13.51
N PHE A 228 -10.72 6.36 13.04
CA PHE A 228 -10.23 5.79 11.79
C PHE A 228 -10.44 6.74 10.60
N LEU A 229 -11.66 7.28 10.42
CA LEU A 229 -12.00 8.17 9.31
C LEU A 229 -11.26 9.52 9.38
N VAL A 230 -11.01 10.06 10.58
CA VAL A 230 -10.17 11.25 10.75
C VAL A 230 -8.74 10.96 10.29
N GLY A 231 -8.14 9.86 10.76
CA GLY A 231 -6.79 9.45 10.34
C GLY A 231 -6.70 9.21 8.83
N TYR A 232 -7.69 8.51 8.27
CA TYR A 232 -7.82 8.25 6.84
C TYR A 232 -7.94 9.55 6.03
N GLY A 233 -8.76 10.50 6.48
CA GLY A 233 -8.91 11.80 5.85
C GLY A 233 -7.62 12.62 5.84
N ILE A 234 -6.88 12.64 6.97
CA ILE A 234 -5.58 13.31 7.07
C ILE A 234 -4.58 12.68 6.10
N ALA A 235 -4.46 11.35 6.09
CA ALA A 235 -3.54 10.63 5.20
C ALA A 235 -3.89 10.85 3.72
N THR A 236 -5.18 10.79 3.37
CA THR A 236 -5.68 11.04 2.02
C THR A 236 -5.33 12.45 1.55
N TYR A 237 -5.57 13.47 2.40
CA TYR A 237 -5.25 14.85 2.08
C TYR A 237 -3.73 15.08 1.96
N ALA A 238 -2.92 14.43 2.80
CA ALA A 238 -1.46 14.46 2.69
C ALA A 238 -0.98 13.87 1.35
N ILE A 239 -1.46 12.68 0.98
CA ILE A 239 -1.12 12.02 -0.28
C ILE A 239 -1.55 12.89 -1.47
N TRP A 240 -2.77 13.41 -1.46
CA TRP A 240 -3.25 14.33 -2.49
C TRP A 240 -2.34 15.55 -2.62
N ARG A 241 -1.99 16.19 -1.50
CA ARG A 241 -1.12 17.38 -1.47
C ARG A 241 0.27 17.08 -2.02
N ILE A 242 0.87 15.95 -1.63
CA ILE A 242 2.20 15.50 -2.09
C ILE A 242 2.18 15.27 -3.60
N LEU A 243 1.17 14.54 -4.10
CA LEU A 243 1.07 14.17 -5.51
C LEU A 243 0.66 15.35 -6.39
N TYR A 244 -0.22 16.24 -5.93
CA TYR A 244 -0.68 17.38 -6.72
C TYR A 244 0.40 18.46 -6.86
N LYS A 245 1.06 18.86 -5.75
CA LYS A 245 2.13 19.88 -5.80
C LYS A 245 3.33 19.46 -6.64
N SER A 246 3.54 18.16 -6.82
CA SER A 246 4.62 17.65 -7.67
C SER A 246 4.41 17.92 -9.16
N LEU A 247 3.18 18.25 -9.58
CA LEU A 247 2.87 18.63 -10.96
C LEU A 247 3.18 20.10 -11.25
N ASP A 248 3.23 20.94 -10.20
CA ASP A 248 3.40 22.40 -10.32
C ASP A 248 4.87 22.85 -10.25
N GLU A 249 5.78 21.98 -9.79
CA GLU A 249 7.23 22.21 -9.86
C GLU A 249 7.81 21.49 -11.09
N PRO A 250 7.85 22.13 -12.29
CA PRO A 250 8.58 21.57 -13.40
C PRO A 250 10.04 21.39 -12.98
N ALA A 251 10.65 20.27 -13.39
CA ALA A 251 12.06 19.99 -13.17
C ALA A 251 12.91 21.14 -13.74
N MET A 252 13.18 22.15 -12.92
CA MET A 252 13.90 23.35 -13.35
C MET A 252 15.32 22.91 -13.67
N HIS A 253 15.66 23.04 -14.96
CA HIS A 253 16.98 22.93 -15.58
C HIS A 253 18.13 22.53 -14.66
N ARG A 254 18.54 21.26 -14.71
CA ARG A 254 19.97 20.93 -14.61
C ARG A 254 20.58 21.06 -16.01
N SER A 255 20.64 22.28 -16.51
CA SER A 255 21.67 22.66 -17.48
C SER A 255 22.99 22.75 -16.71
N GLY A 256 24.04 22.18 -17.27
CA GLY A 256 25.30 21.89 -16.61
C GLY A 256 25.88 23.02 -15.77
N ARG A 257 26.43 22.63 -14.63
CA ARG A 257 27.68 23.23 -14.17
C ARG A 257 28.74 22.16 -14.28
N ASN A 258 29.66 22.44 -15.21
CA ASN A 258 31.01 21.91 -15.25
C ASN A 258 31.69 22.07 -13.88
#